data_AF-D8JWD2-F1
#
_entry.id   AF-D8JWD2-F1
#
_cell.length_a   1.000
_cell.length_b   1.000
_cell.length_c   1.000
_cell.angle_alpha   90.00
_cell.angle_beta   90.00
_cell.angle_gamma   90.00
#
_symmetry.space_group_name_H-M   'P 1'
#
loop_
_entity.id
_entity.type
_entity.pdbx_description
1 polymer ?
#
loop_
_entity_poly.entity_id
_entity_poly.type
_entity_poly.pdbx_seq_one_letter_code
_entity_poly.pdbx_strand_id
1 'polypeptide(L)'
;MFHADRHAGRGMVRRVEVIEVDDKGESQIVTMKGLADEIFKISMRGQGHGLTGVPRVGAIGHLFLAGGRPDQAFVLNLEHPDDRIKGKDPGATTIYSSGGKNVEIRSPAGGEVHINPPG
;
A
#
# COMPACT_ATOMS: atom_id res chain seq x y z
N MET A 1 26.07 9.16 18.19
CA MET A 1 24.65 8.87 18.50
C MET A 1 23.82 9.85 17.71
N PHE A 2 23.09 9.37 16.71
CA PHE A 2 22.28 10.23 15.84
C PHE A 2 20.94 10.54 16.52
N HIS A 3 20.28 11.63 16.13
CA HIS A 3 18.97 11.99 16.69
C HIS A 3 17.91 10.87 16.55
N ALA A 4 18.06 10.00 15.53
CA ALA A 4 17.24 8.80 15.34
C ALA A 4 17.30 7.81 16.51
N ASP A 5 18.40 7.78 17.26
CA ASP A 5 18.65 6.79 18.33
C ASP A 5 17.89 7.11 19.62
N ARG A 6 17.47 8.36 19.83
CA ARG A 6 16.80 8.79 21.09
C ARG A 6 15.33 8.38 21.16
N HIS A 7 14.68 8.15 20.02
CA HIS A 7 13.25 7.82 19.92
C HIS A 7 12.98 6.75 18.85
N ALA A 8 13.89 5.80 18.68
CA ALA A 8 13.84 4.79 17.61
C ALA A 8 12.49 4.06 17.51
N GLY A 9 11.84 3.78 18.65
CA GLY A 9 10.49 3.17 18.70
C GLY A 9 9.37 4.06 18.14
N ARG A 10 9.38 5.36 18.48
CA ARG A 10 8.34 6.31 18.07
C ARG A 10 8.53 6.81 16.63
N GLY A 11 9.77 6.76 16.14
CA GLY A 11 10.16 7.16 14.78
C GLY A 11 10.02 6.07 13.72
N MET A 12 9.73 4.82 14.09
CA MET A 12 9.85 3.67 13.18
C MET A 12 8.73 3.55 12.15
N VAL A 13 7.51 4.00 12.47
CA VAL A 13 6.37 3.89 11.58
C VAL A 13 5.84 5.28 11.26
N ARG A 14 5.57 5.55 9.98
CA ARG A 14 4.87 6.75 9.52
C ARG A 14 3.60 6.34 8.81
N ARG A 15 2.48 6.98 9.13
CA ARG A 15 1.37 7.04 8.18
C ARG A 15 1.79 7.99 7.06
N VAL A 16 1.59 7.57 5.83
CA VAL A 16 2.00 8.32 4.65
C VAL A 16 0.90 8.35 3.60
N GLU A 17 0.93 9.38 2.77
CA GLU A 17 0.06 9.55 1.61
C GLU A 17 0.90 9.57 0.34
N VAL A 18 0.52 8.80 -0.69
CA VAL A 18 1.19 8.79 -1.99
C VAL A 18 0.93 10.10 -2.72
N ILE A 19 2.00 10.78 -3.12
CA ILE A 19 1.92 12.03 -3.90
C ILE A 19 2.47 11.87 -5.32
N GLU A 20 3.26 10.83 -5.58
CA GLU A 20 3.80 10.52 -6.91
C GLU A 20 4.15 9.03 -7.00
N VAL A 21 3.97 8.45 -8.19
CA VAL A 21 4.39 7.09 -8.52
C VAL A 21 5.08 7.11 -9.88
N ASP A 22 6.29 6.56 -9.95
CA ASP A 22 6.98 6.23 -11.20
C ASP A 22 7.09 4.71 -11.33
N ASP A 23 6.38 4.17 -12.31
CA ASP A 23 6.25 2.74 -12.58
C ASP A 23 6.89 2.34 -13.93
N LYS A 24 7.82 3.16 -14.45
CA LYS A 24 8.43 2.93 -15.77
C LYS A 24 9.69 2.07 -15.74
N GLY A 25 10.29 1.92 -14.56
CA GLY A 25 11.57 1.24 -14.37
C GLY A 25 11.43 -0.23 -13.96
N GLU A 26 12.57 -0.85 -13.64
CA GLU A 26 12.63 -2.21 -13.09
C GLU A 26 12.02 -2.32 -11.69
N SER A 27 11.95 -1.20 -10.97
CA SER A 27 11.31 -1.08 -9.66
C SER A 27 10.37 0.11 -9.67
N GLN A 28 9.23 -0.04 -8.98
CA GLN A 28 8.30 1.06 -8.77
C GLN A 28 8.87 2.01 -7.71
N ILE A 29 8.98 3.28 -8.06
CA ILE A 29 9.40 4.37 -7.19
C ILE A 29 8.14 5.07 -6.68
N VAL A 30 8.05 5.28 -5.37
CA VAL A 30 6.90 5.96 -4.75
C VAL A 30 7.39 7.14 -3.92
N THR A 31 6.85 8.33 -4.20
CA THR A 31 7.03 9.51 -3.36
C THR A 31 5.81 9.68 -2.47
N MET A 32 6.04 9.86 -1.17
CA MET A 32 4.98 9.93 -0.17
C MET A 32 5.21 11.06 0.82
N LYS A 33 4.12 11.66 1.28
CA LYS A 33 4.10 12.66 2.34
C LYS A 33 3.84 12.01 3.69
N GLY A 34 4.64 12.34 4.69
CA GLY A 34 4.48 11.93 6.09
C GLY A 34 3.82 13.00 6.95
N LEU A 35 4.23 13.09 8.22
CA LEU A 35 3.73 14.11 9.14
C LEU A 35 4.41 15.46 8.85
N ALA A 36 3.63 16.54 8.88
CA ALA A 36 4.10 17.90 8.58
C ALA A 36 4.75 17.99 7.18
N ASP A 37 6.04 18.30 7.12
CA ASP A 37 6.80 18.52 5.88
C ASP A 37 7.66 17.31 5.47
N GLU A 38 7.46 16.15 6.10
CA GLU A 38 8.19 14.92 5.74
C GLU A 38 7.83 14.48 4.31
N ILE A 39 8.86 14.33 3.46
CA ILE A 39 8.77 13.70 2.15
C ILE A 39 9.69 12.48 2.10
N PHE A 40 9.15 11.35 1.68
CA PHE A 40 9.88 10.10 1.52
C PHE A 40 9.83 9.68 0.05
N LYS A 41 11.01 9.46 -0.55
CA LYS A 41 11.14 8.87 -1.87
C LYS A 41 11.70 7.46 -1.71
N ILE A 42 10.87 6.46 -1.98
CA ILE A 42 11.25 5.05 -1.87
C ILE A 42 11.58 4.56 -3.28
N SER A 43 12.86 4.24 -3.50
CA SER A 43 13.38 3.83 -4.80
C SER A 43 13.01 2.39 -5.19
N MET A 44 12.59 1.57 -4.21
CA MET A 44 12.21 0.19 -4.45
C MET A 44 11.00 -0.17 -3.58
N ARG A 45 9.79 -0.08 -4.15
CA ARG A 45 8.60 -0.68 -3.53
C ARG A 45 8.60 -2.18 -3.80
N GLY A 46 8.85 -2.96 -2.75
CA GLY A 46 8.70 -4.41 -2.79
C GLY A 46 7.26 -4.83 -3.11
N GLN A 47 7.12 -5.80 -4.01
CA GLN A 47 5.85 -6.42 -4.35
C GLN A 47 6.00 -7.95 -4.28
N GLY A 48 4.92 -8.65 -3.93
CA GLY A 48 4.93 -10.11 -3.90
C GLY A 48 5.04 -10.70 -5.31
N HIS A 49 5.75 -11.82 -5.46
CA HIS A 49 5.78 -12.54 -6.73
C HIS A 49 4.35 -12.89 -7.18
N GLY A 50 4.04 -12.66 -8.47
CA GLY A 50 2.71 -12.88 -9.03
C GLY A 50 1.70 -11.77 -8.74
N LEU A 51 2.08 -10.70 -8.03
CA LEU A 51 1.26 -9.54 -7.77
C LEU A 51 1.97 -8.26 -8.21
N THR A 52 1.32 -7.45 -9.03
CA THR A 52 1.73 -6.08 -9.29
C THR A 52 0.53 -5.15 -9.15
N GLY A 53 0.76 -3.96 -8.62
CA GLY A 53 -0.24 -2.93 -8.50
C GLY A 53 0.40 -1.55 -8.51
N VAL A 54 -0.31 -0.58 -9.09
CA VAL A 54 0.10 0.82 -9.13
C VAL A 54 -0.84 1.58 -8.18
N PRO A 55 -0.34 2.04 -7.03
CA PRO A 55 -1.17 2.81 -6.11
C PRO A 55 -1.55 4.15 -6.75
N ARG A 56 -2.75 4.63 -6.46
CA ARG A 56 -3.17 5.96 -6.88
C ARG A 56 -2.54 7.02 -5.99
N VAL A 57 -2.31 8.21 -6.54
CA VAL A 57 -2.08 9.42 -5.73
C VAL A 57 -3.24 9.59 -4.75
N GLY A 58 -2.93 9.94 -3.49
CA GLY A 58 -3.88 9.98 -2.38
C GLY A 58 -4.04 8.64 -1.63
N ALA A 59 -3.41 7.56 -2.10
CA ALA A 59 -3.41 6.29 -1.37
C ALA A 59 -2.70 6.43 -0.02
N ILE A 60 -3.28 5.81 1.01
CA ILE A 60 -2.78 5.88 2.38
C ILE A 60 -2.05 4.59 2.74
N GLY A 61 -0.91 4.74 3.39
CA GLY A 61 -0.08 3.62 3.78
C GLY A 61 0.70 3.82 5.05
N HIS A 62 1.55 2.83 5.32
CA HIS A 62 2.51 2.84 6.42
C HIS A 62 3.92 2.63 5.89
N LEU A 63 4.80 3.61 6.14
CA LEU A 63 6.22 3.48 5.89
C LEU A 63 6.91 2.98 7.16
N PHE A 64 7.60 1.84 7.04
CA PHE A 64 8.43 1.30 8.11
C PHE A 64 9.88 1.70 7.86
N LEU A 65 10.45 2.50 8.76
CA LEU A 65 11.83 2.96 8.75
C LEU A 65 12.66 2.08 9.68
N ALA A 66 13.28 1.02 9.16
CA ALA A 66 14.05 0.07 9.97
C ALA A 66 15.22 0.77 10.69
N GLY A 67 15.11 0.92 12.02
CA GLY A 67 16.07 1.71 12.81
C GLY A 67 16.11 3.19 12.45
N GLY A 68 15.02 3.73 11.88
CA GLY A 68 14.95 5.13 11.42
C GLY A 68 15.66 5.40 10.09
N ARG A 69 16.06 4.35 9.36
CA ARG A 69 16.84 4.46 8.12
C ARG A 69 15.95 4.42 6.87
N PRO A 70 15.89 5.51 6.06
CA PRO A 70 15.05 5.56 4.86
C PRO A 70 15.48 4.61 3.73
N ASP A 71 16.77 4.30 3.61
CA ASP A 71 17.33 3.39 2.60
C ASP A 71 16.94 1.92 2.81
N GLN A 72 16.54 1.57 4.04
CA GLN A 72 16.02 0.25 4.40
C GLN A 72 14.51 0.25 4.60
N ALA A 73 13.85 1.32 4.17
CA ALA A 73 12.44 1.46 4.41
C ALA A 73 11.63 0.61 3.44
N PHE A 74 10.52 0.07 3.94
CA PHE A 74 9.54 -0.60 3.11
C PHE A 74 8.16 -0.04 3.40
N VAL A 75 7.36 0.06 2.35
CA VAL A 75 6.00 0.56 2.42
C VAL A 75 5.03 -0.61 2.47
N LEU A 76 4.14 -0.56 3.45
CA LEU A 76 3.06 -1.52 3.63
C LEU A 76 1.75 -0.80 3.46
N ASN A 77 0.82 -1.43 2.75
CA ASN A 77 -0.55 -0.98 2.58
C ASN A 77 -0.57 0.35 1.79
N LEU A 78 -1.27 0.41 0.67
CA LEU A 78 -1.37 1.62 -0.15
C LEU A 78 -2.78 1.70 -0.71
N GLU A 79 -3.74 1.68 0.20
CA GLU A 79 -5.15 1.68 -0.14
C GLU A 79 -5.63 3.11 -0.40
N HIS A 80 -6.30 3.32 -1.52
CA HIS A 80 -7.02 4.56 -1.75
C HIS A 80 -8.40 4.50 -1.06
N PRO A 81 -8.78 5.49 -0.24
CA PRO A 81 -10.07 5.50 0.47
C PRO A 81 -11.29 5.31 -0.45
N ASP A 82 -11.21 5.83 -1.67
CA ASP A 82 -12.29 5.71 -2.67
C ASP A 82 -12.38 4.33 -3.32
N ASP A 83 -11.29 3.55 -3.32
CA ASP A 83 -11.28 2.23 -3.95
C ASP A 83 -11.79 1.14 -2.99
N ARG A 84 -11.74 1.40 -1.67
CA ARG A 84 -12.15 0.43 -0.66
C ARG A 84 -13.64 0.08 -0.81
N ILE A 85 -13.90 -1.19 -1.09
CA ILE A 85 -15.25 -1.76 -1.07
C ILE A 85 -15.77 -1.84 0.38
N LYS A 86 -16.98 -1.32 0.60
CA LYS A 86 -17.63 -1.22 1.92
C LYS A 86 -18.85 -2.15 2.00
N GLY A 87 -19.38 -2.37 3.21
CA GLY A 87 -20.65 -3.08 3.41
C GLY A 87 -20.62 -4.58 3.09
N LYS A 88 -19.51 -5.27 3.40
CA LYS A 88 -19.37 -6.72 3.22
C LYS A 88 -19.84 -7.49 4.44
N ASP A 89 -20.39 -8.69 4.21
CA ASP A 89 -20.77 -9.62 5.27
C ASP A 89 -19.53 -10.09 6.06
N PRO A 90 -19.67 -10.43 7.35
CA PRO A 90 -18.58 -11.01 8.14
C PRO A 90 -17.96 -12.24 7.45
N GLY A 91 -16.63 -12.25 7.32
CA GLY A 91 -15.88 -13.34 6.68
C GLY A 91 -15.74 -13.22 5.15
N ALA A 92 -16.44 -12.30 4.49
CA ALA A 92 -16.26 -12.06 3.07
C ALA A 92 -14.92 -11.38 2.77
N THR A 93 -14.25 -11.84 1.71
CA THR A 93 -13.00 -11.26 1.21
C THR A 93 -13.17 -10.81 -0.23
N THR A 94 -12.68 -9.62 -0.54
CA THR A 94 -12.70 -9.08 -1.91
C THR A 94 -11.35 -8.48 -2.25
N ILE A 95 -10.75 -8.96 -3.33
CA ILE A 95 -9.57 -8.37 -3.96
C ILE A 95 -10.08 -7.40 -5.01
N TYR A 96 -9.68 -6.14 -4.96
CA TYR A 96 -10.21 -5.10 -5.85
C TYR A 96 -9.09 -4.27 -6.45
N SER A 97 -9.37 -3.68 -7.60
CA SER A 97 -8.55 -2.67 -8.27
C SER A 97 -9.31 -1.35 -8.35
N SER A 98 -8.64 -0.31 -8.84
CA SER A 98 -9.30 0.97 -9.16
C SER A 98 -10.34 0.78 -10.27
N GLY A 99 -11.44 1.53 -10.20
CA GLY A 99 -12.52 1.47 -11.21
C GLY A 99 -13.55 0.35 -11.03
N GLY A 100 -13.67 -0.21 -9.82
CA GLY A 100 -14.76 -1.13 -9.47
C GLY A 100 -14.56 -2.59 -9.90
N LYS A 101 -13.46 -2.92 -10.58
CA LYS A 101 -13.10 -4.30 -10.91
C LYS A 101 -12.63 -5.03 -9.66
N ASN A 102 -13.18 -6.20 -9.40
CA ASN A 102 -12.81 -7.02 -8.24
C ASN A 102 -12.93 -8.52 -8.53
N VAL A 103 -12.15 -9.29 -7.77
CA VAL A 103 -12.31 -10.73 -7.57
C VAL A 103 -12.86 -10.92 -6.17
N GLU A 104 -14.06 -11.48 -6.07
CA GLU A 104 -14.72 -11.74 -4.80
C GLU A 104 -14.69 -13.24 -4.48
N ILE A 105 -14.25 -13.59 -3.27
CA ILE A 105 -14.27 -14.95 -2.75
C ILE A 105 -15.30 -15.00 -1.62
N ARG A 106 -16.38 -15.77 -1.83
CA ARG A 106 -17.43 -16.03 -0.83
C ARG A 106 -17.34 -17.48 -0.37
N SER A 107 -17.66 -17.74 0.89
CA SER A 107 -17.74 -19.10 1.42
C SER A 107 -18.99 -19.27 2.25
N PRO A 108 -19.77 -20.33 1.99
CA PRO A 108 -20.46 -21.04 3.08
C PRO A 108 -19.88 -22.46 3.31
N ALA A 109 -19.50 -23.19 2.25
CA ALA A 109 -18.94 -24.56 2.31
C ALA A 109 -18.31 -25.06 0.97
N GLY A 110 -17.99 -24.18 0.03
CA GLY A 110 -17.44 -24.53 -1.28
C GLY A 110 -17.35 -23.25 -2.12
N GLY A 111 -16.13 -22.86 -2.50
CA GLY A 111 -15.85 -21.53 -3.03
C GLY A 111 -16.28 -21.38 -4.49
N GLU A 112 -17.11 -20.37 -4.78
CA GLU A 112 -17.34 -19.87 -6.14
C GLU A 112 -16.35 -18.72 -6.41
N VAL A 113 -15.69 -18.74 -7.58
CA VAL A 113 -14.80 -17.67 -8.03
C VAL A 113 -15.50 -16.91 -9.15
N HIS A 114 -15.92 -15.68 -8.88
CA HIS A 114 -16.53 -14.81 -9.89
C HIS A 114 -15.44 -13.93 -10.52
N ILE A 115 -15.17 -14.16 -11.81
CA ILE A 115 -14.29 -13.33 -12.63
C ILE A 115 -15.18 -12.52 -13.57
N ASN A 116 -15.30 -11.21 -13.32
CA ASN A 116 -16.06 -10.32 -14.22
C ASN A 116 -15.15 -9.88 -15.38
N PRO A 117 -15.47 -10.17 -16.65
CA PRO A 117 -14.74 -9.62 -17.77
C PRO A 117 -14.99 -8.11 -17.91
N PRO A 118 -14.07 -7.34 -18.51
CA PRO A 118 -14.36 -5.97 -18.92
C PRO A 118 -15.45 -5.97 -20.00
N GLY A 119 -16.43 -5.08 -19.83
CA GLY A 119 -17.41 -4.75 -20.87
C GLY A 119 -16.81 -3.90 -21.98
#